data_AF-A0A947EBA2-F1
#
_entry.id   AF-A0A947EBA2-F1
#
_cell.length_a   1.000
_cell.length_b   1.000
_cell.length_c   1.000
_cell.angle_alpha   90.00
_cell.angle_beta   90.00
_cell.angle_gamma   90.00
#
_symmetry.space_group_name_H-M   'P 1'
#
loop_
_entity.id
_entity.type
_entity.pdbx_description
1 polymer ?
#
loop_
_entity_poly.entity_id
_entity_poly.type
_entity_poly.pdbx_seq_one_letter_code
_entity_poly.pdbx_strand_id
1 'polypeptide(L)'
;MVVLLAPTALIPVTYPAFRLADAALDDAFGGQLPWFVGMSFYWAVWGFGFSVWVLGRRRAWELIRPRSATPQALRHVALFIALAAAVRFLVPGMEYIKATTGAAVLLAISAFANGVFEELLWRGVFLSSFPTSIWLRVVWPSLMFGLWHLVPGSISEGGPQIAMVVGPTLMGFYLA
;
A
#
# COMPACT_ATOMS: atom_id res chain seq x y z
N MET A 1 21.65 0.96 7.70
CA MET A 1 21.06 -0.10 8.55
C MET A 1 19.59 0.14 8.86
N VAL A 2 19.20 1.33 9.35
CA VAL A 2 17.78 1.60 9.71
C VAL A 2 16.79 1.33 8.56
N VAL A 3 17.10 1.76 7.33
CA VAL A 3 16.24 1.52 6.15
C VAL A 3 16.06 0.03 5.85
N LEU A 4 17.08 -0.80 6.08
CA LEU A 4 17.02 -2.24 5.83
C LEU A 4 16.04 -2.94 6.79
N LEU A 5 16.06 -2.51 8.05
CA LEU A 5 15.26 -3.07 9.14
C LEU A 5 13.85 -2.46 9.21
N ALA A 6 13.60 -1.35 8.54
CA ALA A 6 12.31 -0.66 8.62
C ALA A 6 11.14 -1.55 8.18
N PRO A 7 11.18 -2.29 7.05
CA PRO A 7 10.06 -3.14 6.67
C PRO A 7 9.79 -4.29 7.64
N THR A 8 10.84 -4.86 8.22
CA THR A 8 10.68 -5.95 9.20
C THR A 8 10.20 -5.44 10.55
N ALA A 9 10.54 -4.21 10.94
CA ALA A 9 9.99 -3.55 12.12
C ALA A 9 8.56 -3.03 11.90
N LEU A 10 8.23 -2.62 10.68
CA LEU A 10 6.92 -2.09 10.30
C LEU A 10 5.80 -3.07 10.61
N ILE A 11 5.97 -4.34 10.27
CA ILE A 11 4.95 -5.38 10.48
C ILE A 11 4.57 -5.53 11.98
N PRO A 12 5.50 -5.86 12.90
CA PRO A 12 5.17 -6.05 14.32
C PRO A 12 4.75 -4.75 15.03
N VAL A 13 5.15 -3.57 14.53
CA VAL A 13 4.70 -2.28 15.09
C VAL A 13 3.29 -1.93 14.62
N THR A 14 2.97 -2.22 13.37
CA THR A 14 1.68 -1.84 12.77
C THR A 14 0.58 -2.84 13.10
N TYR A 15 0.92 -4.12 13.27
CA TYR A 15 -0.05 -5.16 13.63
C TYR A 15 -0.88 -4.83 14.89
N PRO A 16 -0.27 -4.43 16.02
CA PRO A 16 -1.03 -4.00 17.19
C PRO A 16 -1.96 -2.82 16.90
N ALA A 17 -1.58 -1.87 16.05
CA ALA A 17 -2.44 -0.74 15.70
C ALA A 17 -3.74 -1.20 15.03
N PHE A 18 -3.67 -2.19 14.12
CA PHE A 18 -4.86 -2.79 13.50
C PHE A 18 -5.70 -3.57 14.51
N ARG A 19 -5.09 -4.41 15.36
CA ARG A 19 -5.81 -5.20 16.37
C ARG A 19 -6.46 -4.34 17.45
N LEU A 20 -5.81 -3.25 17.85
CA LEU A 20 -6.37 -2.28 18.80
C LEU A 20 -7.52 -1.48 18.18
N ALA A 21 -7.39 -1.08 16.90
CA ALA A 21 -8.49 -0.41 16.19
C ALA A 21 -9.71 -1.32 16.06
N ASP A 22 -9.50 -2.60 15.73
CA ASP A 22 -10.53 -3.65 15.65
C ASP A 22 -11.24 -3.83 17.00
N ALA A 23 -10.46 -3.99 18.07
CA ALA A 23 -11.01 -4.14 19.42
C ALA A 23 -11.73 -2.90 19.96
N ALA A 24 -11.31 -1.69 19.57
CA ALA A 24 -11.82 -0.45 20.15
C ALA A 24 -13.09 0.08 19.44
N LEU A 25 -13.24 -0.18 18.15
CA LEU A 25 -14.29 0.43 17.35
C LEU A 25 -15.48 -0.50 17.08
N ASP A 26 -15.32 -1.80 17.34
CA ASP A 26 -16.34 -2.84 17.12
C ASP A 26 -16.93 -2.78 15.69
N ASP A 27 -17.91 -3.63 15.37
CA ASP A 27 -18.53 -3.71 14.06
C ASP A 27 -19.40 -2.50 13.66
N ALA A 28 -19.22 -1.34 14.30
CA ALA A 28 -20.02 -0.13 14.15
C ALA A 28 -20.15 0.36 12.70
N PHE A 29 -19.26 -0.07 11.80
CA PHE A 29 -19.31 0.19 10.36
C PHE A 29 -18.92 -1.03 9.50
N GLY A 30 -19.24 -2.25 9.95
CA GLY A 30 -18.99 -3.50 9.21
C GLY A 30 -17.51 -3.73 8.91
N GLY A 31 -16.66 -3.72 9.94
CA GLY A 31 -15.21 -3.95 9.84
C GLY A 31 -14.36 -2.90 9.09
N GLN A 32 -14.95 -1.99 8.31
CA GLN A 32 -14.17 -1.07 7.46
C GLN A 32 -13.47 0.03 8.25
N LEU A 33 -14.13 0.61 9.26
CA LEU A 33 -13.55 1.73 10.02
C LEU A 33 -12.27 1.34 10.80
N PRO A 34 -12.22 0.21 11.53
CA PRO A 34 -10.98 -0.30 12.10
C PRO A 34 -9.82 -0.38 11.11
N TRP A 35 -10.11 -0.90 9.92
CA TRP A 35 -9.12 -1.03 8.84
C TRP A 35 -8.58 0.32 8.39
N PHE A 36 -9.47 1.32 8.21
CA PHE A 36 -9.06 2.68 7.86
C PHE A 36 -8.21 3.34 8.93
N VAL A 37 -8.49 3.10 10.21
CA VAL A 37 -7.70 3.64 11.31
C VAL A 37 -6.30 3.03 11.33
N GLY A 38 -6.21 1.70 11.18
CA GLY A 38 -4.93 1.01 11.04
C GLY A 38 -4.10 1.50 9.84
N MET A 39 -4.73 1.65 8.67
CA MET A 39 -4.08 2.19 7.48
C MET A 39 -3.64 3.64 7.67
N SER A 40 -4.45 4.45 8.35
CA SER A 40 -4.11 5.85 8.64
C SER A 40 -2.88 5.95 9.53
N PHE A 41 -2.75 5.07 10.54
CA PHE A 41 -1.54 4.96 11.36
C PHE A 41 -0.33 4.60 10.49
N TYR A 42 -0.45 3.57 9.65
CA TYR A 42 0.61 3.13 8.75
C TYR A 42 1.07 4.25 7.79
N TRP A 43 0.12 4.92 7.13
CA TRP A 43 0.40 6.03 6.23
C TRP A 43 1.07 7.20 6.93
N ALA A 44 0.58 7.59 8.11
CA ALA A 44 1.14 8.73 8.85
C ALA A 44 2.54 8.43 9.39
N VAL A 45 2.73 7.27 10.02
CA VAL A 45 3.99 6.92 10.71
C VAL A 45 5.04 6.45 9.72
N TRP A 46 4.72 5.46 8.89
CA TRP A 46 5.68 4.83 7.99
C TRP A 46 5.69 5.52 6.62
N GLY A 47 4.52 5.64 6.01
CA GLY A 47 4.36 6.20 4.68
C GLY A 47 4.92 7.63 4.56
N PHE A 48 4.55 8.49 5.50
CA PHE A 48 4.94 9.89 5.52
C PHE A 48 6.09 10.17 6.51
N GLY A 49 5.90 9.89 7.80
CA GLY A 49 6.84 10.27 8.86
C GLY A 49 8.23 9.69 8.66
N PHE A 50 8.34 8.36 8.57
CA PHE A 50 9.59 7.67 8.32
C PHE A 50 10.20 8.03 6.98
N SER A 51 9.41 8.04 5.90
CA SER A 51 9.92 8.36 4.57
C SER A 51 10.49 9.78 4.48
N VAL A 52 9.79 10.78 5.05
CA VAL A 52 10.28 12.17 5.09
C VAL A 52 11.52 12.29 5.98
N TRP A 53 11.61 11.54 7.07
CA TRP A 53 12.79 11.51 7.92
C TRP A 53 14.02 10.96 7.18
N VAL A 54 13.87 9.85 6.43
CA VAL A 54 14.98 9.25 5.68
C VAL A 54 15.36 10.06 4.45
N LEU A 55 14.38 10.50 3.66
CA LEU A 55 14.63 11.19 2.39
C LEU A 55 14.95 12.68 2.59
N GLY A 56 14.52 13.26 3.69
CA GLY A 56 14.44 14.70 3.89
C GLY A 56 13.23 15.32 3.17
N ARG A 57 12.73 16.42 3.73
CA ARG A 57 11.51 17.11 3.26
C ARG A 57 11.56 17.46 1.77
N ARG A 58 12.66 18.08 1.32
CA ARG A 58 12.79 18.53 -0.08
C ARG A 58 12.66 17.36 -1.06
N ARG A 59 13.40 16.28 -0.82
CA ARG A 59 13.39 15.12 -1.71
C ARG A 59 12.04 14.42 -1.72
N ALA A 60 11.41 14.28 -0.55
CA ALA A 60 10.07 13.74 -0.45
C ALA A 60 9.07 14.55 -1.31
N TRP A 61 9.10 15.88 -1.21
CA TRP A 61 8.26 16.77 -2.03
C TRP A 61 8.55 16.65 -3.53
N GLU A 62 9.81 16.53 -3.95
CA GLU A 62 10.19 16.33 -5.35
C GLU A 62 9.61 15.03 -5.94
N LEU A 63 9.46 13.99 -5.12
CA LEU A 63 8.94 12.68 -5.53
C LEU A 63 7.41 12.65 -5.63
N ILE A 64 6.70 13.34 -4.74
CA ILE A 64 5.22 13.37 -4.74
C ILE A 64 4.63 14.46 -5.64
N ARG A 65 5.45 15.38 -6.15
CA ARG A 65 4.97 16.47 -7.00
C ARG A 65 4.30 15.90 -8.26
N PRO A 66 3.05 16.29 -8.57
CA PRO A 66 2.38 15.85 -9.78
C PRO A 66 3.22 16.15 -11.02
N ARG A 67 3.38 15.14 -11.88
CA ARG A 67 4.00 15.27 -13.18
C ARG A 67 2.93 15.17 -14.27
N SER A 68 3.22 15.72 -15.44
CA SER A 68 2.34 15.56 -16.59
C SER A 68 2.18 14.09 -16.94
N ALA A 69 0.96 13.70 -17.33
CA ALA A 69 0.70 12.35 -17.80
C ALA A 69 1.49 12.10 -19.09
N THR A 70 2.47 11.20 -19.03
CA THR A 70 3.20 10.77 -20.22
C THR A 70 2.44 9.64 -20.92
N PRO A 71 2.60 9.44 -22.24
CA PRO A 71 1.97 8.30 -22.93
C PRO A 71 2.34 6.95 -22.31
N GLN A 72 3.55 6.81 -21.78
CA GLN A 72 3.99 5.61 -21.07
C GLN A 72 3.20 5.42 -19.76
N ALA A 73 3.06 6.48 -18.94
CA ALA A 73 2.26 6.41 -17.72
C ALA A 73 0.81 6.02 -18.02
N LEU A 74 0.21 6.60 -19.07
CA LEU A 74 -1.14 6.24 -19.50
C LEU A 74 -1.27 4.78 -19.92
N ARG A 75 -0.26 4.21 -20.60
CA ARG A 75 -0.23 2.77 -20.93
C ARG A 75 -0.18 1.89 -19.69
N HIS A 76 0.61 2.25 -18.69
CA HIS A 76 0.66 1.51 -17.42
C HIS A 76 -0.69 1.56 -16.70
N VAL A 77 -1.30 2.74 -16.60
CA VAL A 77 -2.64 2.90 -16.02
C VAL A 77 -3.68 2.06 -16.79
N ALA A 78 -3.68 2.14 -18.12
CA ALA A 78 -4.59 1.37 -18.96
C ALA A 78 -4.40 -0.15 -18.77
N LEU A 79 -3.17 -0.63 -18.66
CA LEU A 79 -2.87 -2.03 -18.39
C LEU A 79 -3.46 -2.47 -17.05
N PHE A 80 -3.26 -1.71 -15.97
CA PHE A 80 -3.80 -2.06 -14.66
C PHE A 80 -5.33 -2.01 -14.62
N ILE A 81 -5.96 -1.05 -15.30
CA ILE A 81 -7.42 -1.02 -15.47
C ILE A 81 -7.89 -2.27 -16.23
N ALA A 82 -7.20 -2.66 -17.31
CA ALA A 82 -7.54 -3.84 -18.08
C ALA A 82 -7.38 -5.13 -17.27
N LEU A 83 -6.33 -5.26 -16.47
CA LEU A 83 -6.13 -6.40 -15.57
C LEU A 83 -7.20 -6.45 -14.48
N ALA A 84 -7.55 -5.32 -13.86
CA ALA A 84 -8.63 -5.25 -12.88
C ALA A 84 -9.98 -5.62 -13.50
N ALA A 85 -10.26 -5.16 -14.72
CA ALA A 85 -11.45 -5.55 -15.47
C ALA A 85 -11.44 -7.05 -15.80
N ALA A 86 -10.32 -7.60 -16.25
CA ALA A 86 -10.18 -9.03 -16.52
C ALA A 86 -10.47 -9.87 -15.27
N VAL A 87 -9.91 -9.51 -14.11
CA VAL A 87 -10.23 -10.18 -12.84
C VAL A 87 -11.72 -10.06 -12.54
N ARG A 88 -12.30 -8.87 -12.66
CA ARG A 88 -13.73 -8.63 -12.40
C ARG A 88 -14.66 -9.49 -13.26
N PHE A 89 -14.37 -9.64 -14.55
CA PHE A 89 -15.26 -10.31 -15.50
C PHE A 89 -14.96 -11.79 -15.71
N LEU A 90 -13.74 -12.26 -15.42
CA LEU A 90 -13.32 -13.64 -15.68
C LEU A 90 -13.25 -14.50 -14.41
N VAL A 91 -13.20 -13.90 -13.21
CA VAL A 91 -13.15 -14.64 -11.94
C VAL A 91 -14.56 -14.77 -11.35
N PRO A 92 -15.09 -16.01 -11.20
CA PRO A 92 -16.38 -16.24 -10.56
C PRO A 92 -16.43 -15.68 -9.12
N GLY A 93 -17.58 -15.13 -8.72
CA GLY A 93 -17.77 -14.58 -7.37
C GLY A 93 -17.28 -13.14 -7.17
N MET A 94 -16.64 -12.52 -8.17
CA MET A 94 -16.21 -11.12 -8.11
C MET A 94 -17.31 -10.15 -8.56
N GLU A 95 -18.57 -10.36 -8.19
CA GLU A 95 -19.68 -9.54 -8.67
C GLU A 95 -19.60 -8.07 -8.21
N TYR A 96 -20.21 -7.17 -8.99
CA TYR A 96 -20.16 -5.74 -8.70
C TYR A 96 -21.18 -5.45 -7.61
N ILE A 97 -20.67 -5.23 -6.42
CA ILE A 97 -21.46 -4.73 -5.31
C ILE A 97 -21.47 -3.21 -5.41
N LYS A 98 -22.66 -2.62 -5.51
CA LYS A 98 -22.80 -1.16 -5.56
C LYS A 98 -22.27 -0.57 -4.25
N ALA A 99 -21.16 0.16 -4.32
CA ALA A 99 -20.62 0.85 -3.17
C ALA A 99 -21.59 1.92 -2.68
N THR A 100 -21.71 2.06 -1.36
CA THR A 100 -22.34 3.24 -0.76
C THR A 100 -21.48 4.47 -1.06
N THR A 101 -22.08 5.66 -1.00
CA THR A 101 -21.32 6.92 -1.18
C THR A 101 -20.16 7.01 -0.19
N GLY A 102 -20.36 6.58 1.06
CA GLY A 102 -19.30 6.52 2.08
C GLY A 102 -18.16 5.59 1.69
N ALA A 103 -18.47 4.37 1.25
CA ALA A 103 -17.46 3.42 0.79
C ALA A 103 -16.69 3.93 -0.44
N ALA A 104 -17.35 4.62 -1.37
CA ALA A 104 -16.70 5.22 -2.53
C ALA A 104 -15.72 6.34 -2.14
N VAL A 105 -16.09 7.21 -1.19
CA VAL A 105 -15.20 8.25 -0.66
C VAL A 105 -13.99 7.64 0.05
N LEU A 106 -14.23 6.65 0.91
CA LEU A 106 -13.19 5.92 1.62
C LEU A 106 -12.22 5.20 0.66
N LEU A 107 -12.74 4.59 -0.41
CA LEU A 107 -11.93 3.99 -1.47
C LEU A 107 -11.09 5.03 -2.20
N ALA A 108 -11.64 6.19 -2.54
CA ALA A 108 -10.91 7.26 -3.21
C ALA A 108 -9.76 7.79 -2.34
N ILE A 109 -10.02 8.00 -1.04
CA ILE A 109 -8.98 8.39 -0.06
C ILE A 109 -7.90 7.31 0.03
N SER A 110 -8.29 6.04 0.11
CA SER A 110 -7.33 4.93 0.16
C SER A 110 -6.46 4.85 -1.08
N ALA A 111 -7.06 4.96 -2.26
CA ALA A 111 -6.34 4.91 -3.52
C ALA A 111 -5.31 6.04 -3.61
N PHE A 112 -5.69 7.25 -3.19
CA PHE A 112 -4.78 8.39 -3.12
C PHE A 112 -3.66 8.16 -2.09
N ALA A 113 -4.02 7.78 -0.87
CA ALA A 113 -3.08 7.57 0.22
C ALA A 113 -2.08 6.45 -0.08
N ASN A 114 -2.54 5.34 -0.66
CA ASN A 114 -1.66 4.26 -1.13
C ASN A 114 -0.72 4.77 -2.23
N GLY A 115 -1.26 5.41 -3.27
CA GLY A 115 -0.46 5.92 -4.39
C GLY A 115 0.60 6.94 -3.97
N VAL A 116 0.37 7.72 -2.92
CA VAL A 116 1.33 8.74 -2.44
C VAL A 116 2.27 8.17 -1.38
N PHE A 117 1.73 7.65 -0.29
CA PHE A 117 2.51 7.30 0.89
C PHE A 117 3.24 5.97 0.73
N GLU A 118 2.63 4.97 0.10
CA GLU A 118 3.29 3.69 -0.14
C GLU A 118 4.36 3.80 -1.22
N GLU A 119 4.12 4.58 -2.28
CA GLU A 119 5.17 4.83 -3.28
C GLU A 119 6.35 5.59 -2.68
N LEU A 120 6.09 6.59 -1.84
CA LEU A 120 7.15 7.31 -1.14
C LEU A 120 7.98 6.41 -0.23
N LEU A 121 7.33 5.51 0.52
CA LEU A 121 7.99 4.55 1.41
C LEU A 121 8.73 3.46 0.64
N TRP A 122 8.05 2.68 -0.18
CA TRP A 122 8.60 1.46 -0.76
C TRP A 122 9.55 1.73 -1.92
N ARG A 123 9.27 2.76 -2.74
CA ARG A 123 10.09 3.10 -3.90
C ARG A 123 10.96 4.30 -3.61
N GLY A 124 10.37 5.37 -3.05
CA GLY A 124 11.10 6.60 -2.74
C GLY A 124 12.31 6.34 -1.84
N VAL A 125 12.09 5.71 -0.68
CA VAL A 125 13.17 5.43 0.29
C VAL A 125 14.20 4.46 -0.27
N PHE A 126 13.79 3.31 -0.82
CA PHE A 126 14.72 2.25 -1.21
C PHE A 126 15.51 2.57 -2.49
N LEU A 127 14.88 3.15 -3.51
CA LEU A 127 15.59 3.57 -4.74
C LEU A 127 16.60 4.69 -4.43
N SER A 128 16.26 5.59 -3.52
CA SER A 128 17.17 6.68 -3.12
C SER A 128 18.31 6.19 -2.22
N SER A 129 18.05 5.22 -1.33
CA SER A 129 19.02 4.75 -0.35
C SER A 129 20.01 3.71 -0.89
N PHE A 130 19.64 2.95 -1.93
CA PHE A 130 20.43 1.83 -2.45
C PHE A 130 20.61 1.86 -3.98
N PRO A 131 21.18 2.93 -4.57
CA PRO A 131 21.18 3.12 -6.02
C PRO A 131 21.90 2.00 -6.81
N THR A 132 22.88 1.34 -6.20
CA THR A 132 23.72 0.32 -6.88
C THR A 132 23.26 -1.12 -6.68
N SER A 133 22.44 -1.41 -5.66
CA SER A 133 22.06 -2.78 -5.32
C SER A 133 20.64 -3.07 -5.76
N ILE A 134 20.48 -3.87 -6.83
CA ILE A 134 19.16 -4.31 -7.30
C ILE A 134 18.40 -5.09 -6.22
N TRP A 135 19.13 -5.89 -5.41
CA TRP A 135 18.54 -6.65 -4.32
C TRP A 135 17.88 -5.72 -3.30
N LEU A 136 18.59 -4.69 -2.84
CA LEU A 136 18.10 -3.80 -1.79
C LEU A 136 17.14 -2.72 -2.30
N ARG A 137 17.24 -2.32 -3.57
CA ARG A 137 16.37 -1.27 -4.14
C ARG A 137 15.07 -1.81 -4.73
N VAL A 138 15.03 -3.07 -5.17
CA VAL A 138 13.87 -3.67 -5.85
C VAL A 138 13.37 -4.92 -5.11
N VAL A 139 14.22 -5.94 -4.96
CA VAL A 139 13.74 -7.27 -4.56
C VAL A 139 13.28 -7.28 -3.10
N TRP A 140 14.13 -6.81 -2.21
CA TRP A 140 13.83 -6.71 -0.78
C TRP A 140 12.57 -5.90 -0.49
N PRO A 141 12.43 -4.64 -0.95
CA PRO A 141 11.21 -3.87 -0.68
C PRO A 141 9.97 -4.46 -1.34
N SER A 142 10.06 -5.13 -2.50
CA SER A 142 8.89 -5.76 -3.14
C SER A 142 8.37 -6.96 -2.34
N LEU A 143 9.27 -7.82 -1.84
CA LEU A 143 8.90 -8.94 -0.98
C LEU A 143 8.29 -8.46 0.33
N MET A 144 8.90 -7.45 0.94
CA MET A 144 8.40 -6.90 2.21
C MET A 144 7.11 -6.11 2.03
N PHE A 145 6.92 -5.43 0.89
CA PHE A 145 5.66 -4.78 0.54
C PHE A 145 4.53 -5.81 0.46
N GLY A 146 4.76 -6.93 -0.22
CA GLY A 146 3.82 -8.05 -0.25
C GLY A 146 3.51 -8.60 1.14
N LEU A 147 4.55 -8.94 1.91
CA LEU A 147 4.38 -9.51 3.25
C LEU A 147 3.67 -8.57 4.23
N TRP A 148 3.86 -7.25 4.08
CA TRP A 148 3.18 -6.24 4.88
C TRP A 148 1.65 -6.39 4.83
N HIS A 149 1.08 -6.80 3.70
CA HIS A 149 -0.37 -6.94 3.52
C HIS A 149 -1.01 -8.02 4.41
N LEU A 150 -0.21 -8.90 5.03
CA LEU A 150 -0.68 -9.80 6.08
C LEU A 150 -1.24 -9.04 7.29
N VAL A 151 -0.73 -7.84 7.55
CA VAL A 151 -1.17 -6.99 8.67
C VAL A 151 -2.58 -6.45 8.46
N PRO A 152 -2.90 -5.67 7.41
CA PRO A 152 -4.28 -5.24 7.17
C PRO A 152 -5.22 -6.43 6.92
N GLY A 153 -4.72 -7.51 6.30
CA GLY A 153 -5.49 -8.75 6.12
C GLY A 153 -5.82 -9.50 7.42
N SER A 154 -5.14 -9.20 8.53
CA SER A 154 -5.41 -9.87 9.81
C SER A 154 -6.74 -9.49 10.46
N ILE A 155 -7.36 -8.41 10.00
CA ILE A 155 -8.68 -7.95 10.47
C ILE A 155 -9.72 -7.88 9.33
N SER A 156 -9.37 -8.33 8.12
CA SER A 156 -10.34 -8.40 7.03
C SER A 156 -11.24 -9.63 7.17
N GLU A 157 -12.47 -9.54 6.70
CA GLU A 157 -13.37 -10.70 6.58
C GLU A 157 -12.68 -11.79 5.73
N GLY A 158 -12.53 -13.00 6.31
CA GLY A 158 -11.82 -14.12 5.67
C GLY A 158 -10.32 -14.19 5.95
N GLY A 159 -9.75 -13.25 6.72
CA GLY A 159 -8.35 -13.27 7.15
C GLY A 159 -7.31 -13.02 6.04
N PRO A 160 -6.01 -13.19 6.35
CA PRO A 160 -4.94 -12.91 5.40
C PRO A 160 -4.92 -13.93 4.26
N GLN A 161 -5.31 -13.47 3.07
CA GLN A 161 -5.34 -14.27 1.85
C GLN A 161 -3.99 -14.22 1.13
N ILE A 162 -3.55 -15.35 0.56
CA ILE A 162 -2.29 -15.42 -0.20
C ILE A 162 -2.26 -14.45 -1.38
N ALA A 163 -3.41 -14.19 -1.99
CA ALA A 163 -3.55 -13.22 -3.08
C ALA A 163 -3.18 -11.79 -2.64
N MET A 164 -3.42 -11.43 -1.37
CA MET A 164 -3.03 -10.13 -0.81
C MET A 164 -1.52 -10.00 -0.61
N VAL A 165 -0.75 -11.08 -0.65
CA VAL A 165 0.72 -11.02 -0.61
C VAL A 165 1.29 -11.08 -2.01
N VAL A 166 0.82 -12.02 -2.83
CA VAL A 166 1.36 -12.28 -4.17
C VAL A 166 1.11 -11.10 -5.11
N GLY A 167 -0.12 -10.57 -5.14
CA GLY A 167 -0.47 -9.46 -6.03
C GLY A 167 0.40 -8.22 -5.79
N PRO A 168 0.46 -7.70 -4.55
CA PRO A 168 1.31 -6.56 -4.23
C PRO A 168 2.80 -6.83 -4.41
N THR A 169 3.28 -8.06 -4.15
CA THR A 169 4.68 -8.43 -4.46
C THR A 169 4.99 -8.25 -5.94
N LEU A 170 4.13 -8.77 -6.83
CA LEU A 170 4.29 -8.66 -8.28
C LEU A 170 4.21 -7.19 -8.74
N MET A 171 3.29 -6.42 -8.16
CA MET A 171 3.19 -4.97 -8.41
C MET A 171 4.45 -4.23 -7.93
N GLY A 172 5.04 -4.68 -6.81
CA GLY A 172 6.36 -4.27 -6.32
C GLY A 172 7.41 -4.37 -7.41
N PHE A 173 7.56 -5.56 -7.99
CA PHE A 173 8.52 -5.82 -9.06
C PHE A 173 8.23 -5.06 -10.36
N TYR A 174 6.96 -4.90 -10.74
CA TYR A 174 6.59 -4.24 -11.99
C TYR A 174 6.93 -2.75 -12.02
N LEU A 175 6.82 -2.07 -10.87
CA LEU A 175 6.99 -0.62 -10.76
C LEU A 175 8.42 -0.19 -10.38
N ALA A 176 9.36 -1.14 -10.26
CA ALA A 176 10.70 -0.91 -9.75
C ALA A 176 11.79 -0.80 -10.83
#